data_AF-A0A931H0C7-F1
#
_entry.id   AF-A0A931H0C7-F1
#
_cell.length_a   1.000
_cell.length_b   1.000
_cell.length_c   1.000
_cell.angle_alpha   90.00
_cell.angle_beta   90.00
_cell.angle_gamma   90.00
#
_symmetry.space_group_name_H-M   'P 1'
#
loop_
_entity.id
_entity.type
_entity.pdbx_description
1 polymer ?
#
loop_
_entity_poly.entity_id
_entity_poly.type
_entity_poly.pdbx_seq_one_letter_code
_entity_poly.pdbx_strand_id
1 'polypeptide(L)'
;MQLLPNGELVVLMADHQTTGGYPVVAHVCSSHIALLSQMQPGAVICFSFTGIANAHALFMQQQSRLHVLQEQCMIQLKHFFL
;
A
#
# COMPACT_ATOMS: atom_id res chain seq x y z
N MET A 1 8.31 -0.98 -8.42
CA MET A 1 8.66 0.30 -9.03
C MET A 1 9.58 0.02 -10.20
N GLN A 2 9.11 0.32 -11.41
CA GLN A 2 9.84 0.08 -12.64
C GLN A 2 10.62 1.33 -13.05
N LEU A 3 11.83 1.12 -13.59
CA LEU A 3 12.64 2.16 -14.21
C LEU A 3 12.42 2.16 -15.72
N LEU A 4 11.90 3.26 -16.25
CA LEU A 4 11.67 3.44 -17.67
C LEU A 4 12.97 3.84 -18.40
N PRO A 5 13.04 3.70 -19.74
CA PRO A 5 14.23 4.07 -20.51
C PRO A 5 14.60 5.56 -20.45
N ASN A 6 13.63 6.42 -20.14
CA ASN A 6 13.82 7.86 -19.94
C ASN A 6 14.28 8.23 -18.52
N GLY A 7 14.49 7.24 -17.63
CA GLY A 7 14.94 7.45 -16.25
C GLY A 7 13.81 7.71 -15.24
N GLU A 8 12.55 7.74 -15.67
CA GLU A 8 11.41 7.92 -14.77
C GLU A 8 11.05 6.63 -14.04
N LEU A 9 10.51 6.80 -12.83
CA LEU A 9 10.09 5.70 -11.97
C LEU A 9 8.57 5.59 -11.94
N VAL A 10 8.06 4.38 -12.20
CA VAL A 10 6.62 4.09 -12.15
C VAL A 10 6.32 3.13 -11.01
N VAL A 11 5.41 3.52 -10.11
CA VAL A 11 4.85 2.62 -9.09
C VAL A 11 3.71 1.83 -9.73
N LEU A 12 3.78 0.50 -9.62
CA LEU A 12 2.75 -0.39 -10.13
C LEU A 12 1.64 -0.53 -9.09
N MET A 13 0.41 -0.21 -9.47
CA MET A 13 -0.79 -0.27 -8.61
C MET A 13 -1.58 -1.55 -8.88
N ALA A 14 -2.75 -1.73 -8.24
CA ALA A 14 -3.51 -2.99 -8.31
C ALA A 14 -3.76 -3.50 -9.74
N ASP A 15 -4.07 -2.62 -10.68
CA ASP A 15 -4.46 -2.97 -12.06
C ASP A 15 -3.27 -2.98 -13.05
N HIS A 16 -2.04 -3.09 -12.56
CA HIS A 16 -0.86 -3.19 -13.44
C HIS A 16 -0.82 -4.51 -14.21
N GLN A 17 -0.13 -4.50 -15.36
CA GLN A 17 0.13 -5.71 -16.13
C GLN A 17 0.94 -6.73 -15.30
N THR A 18 0.58 -8.00 -15.37
CA THR A 18 1.26 -9.10 -14.64
C THR A 18 2.68 -9.38 -15.14
N THR A 19 2.98 -8.98 -16.37
CA THR A 19 4.31 -9.05 -17.00
C THR A 19 4.78 -7.66 -17.39
N GLY A 20 6.08 -7.40 -17.26
CA GLY A 20 6.68 -6.13 -17.66
C GLY A 20 8.10 -6.32 -18.15
N GLY A 21 8.51 -5.51 -19.13
CA GLY A 21 9.86 -5.56 -19.71
C GLY A 21 10.88 -4.66 -19.01
N TYR A 22 10.45 -3.84 -18.04
CA TYR A 22 11.32 -2.86 -17.39
C TYR A 22 11.89 -3.39 -16.06
N PRO A 23 13.15 -3.06 -15.73
CA PRO A 23 13.76 -3.42 -14.46
C PRO A 23 12.95 -2.90 -13.27
N VAL A 24 12.75 -3.76 -12.28
CA VAL A 24 12.14 -3.39 -11.00
C VAL A 24 13.24 -3.02 -10.02
N VAL A 25 13.28 -1.76 -9.59
CA VAL A 25 14.35 -1.22 -8.73
C VAL A 25 13.99 -1.24 -7.24
N ALA A 26 12.70 -1.22 -6.91
CA ALA A 26 12.21 -1.23 -5.53
C ALA A 26 10.75 -1.69 -5.46
N HIS A 27 10.31 -2.11 -4.28
CA HIS A 27 8.91 -2.39 -3.97
C HIS A 27 8.41 -1.47 -2.87
N VAL A 28 7.21 -0.91 -3.06
CA VAL A 28 6.50 -0.22 -1.99
C VAL A 28 5.88 -1.27 -1.08
N CYS A 29 5.96 -1.06 0.23
CA CYS A 29 5.31 -1.93 1.21
C CYS A 29 3.79 -1.97 0.98
N SER A 30 3.18 -3.15 1.05
CA SER A 30 1.73 -3.32 0.88
C SER A 30 0.93 -2.41 1.81
N SER A 31 1.42 -2.18 3.03
CA SER A 31 0.80 -1.31 4.02
C SER A 31 0.69 0.17 3.61
N HIS A 32 1.49 0.61 2.63
CA HIS A 32 1.55 1.99 2.17
C HIS A 32 0.92 2.22 0.79
N ILE A 33 0.47 1.16 0.10
CA ILE A 33 -0.19 1.28 -1.21
C ILE A 33 -1.46 2.12 -1.12
N ALA A 34 -2.26 1.94 -0.07
CA ALA A 34 -3.49 2.73 0.15
C ALA A 34 -3.22 4.22 0.41
N LEU A 35 -2.05 4.57 0.95
CA LEU A 35 -1.65 5.97 1.11
C LEU A 35 -1.26 6.57 -0.24
N LEU A 36 -0.45 5.85 -1.03
CA LEU A 36 -0.06 6.29 -2.37
C LEU A 36 -1.26 6.48 -3.29
N SER A 37 -2.27 5.61 -3.22
CA SER A 37 -3.47 5.71 -4.07
C SER A 37 -4.32 6.95 -3.79
N GLN A 38 -4.13 7.61 -2.65
CA GLN A 38 -4.86 8.84 -2.28
C GLN A 38 -4.13 10.12 -2.71
N MET A 39 -2.91 10.01 -3.24
CA MET A 39 -2.12 11.17 -3.67
C MET A 39 -2.69 11.78 -4.96
N GLN A 40 -2.69 13.11 -5.02
CA GLN A 40 -3.12 13.85 -6.20
C GLN A 40 -2.00 13.98 -7.22
N PRO A 41 -2.32 14.17 -8.52
CA PRO A 41 -1.32 14.54 -9.52
C PRO A 41 -0.52 15.77 -9.06
N GLY A 42 0.81 15.72 -9.20
CA GLY A 42 1.71 16.78 -8.73
C GLY A 42 2.06 16.74 -7.24
N ALA A 43 1.52 15.79 -6.46
CA ALA A 43 1.94 15.59 -5.08
C ALA A 43 3.43 15.17 -5.01
N VAL A 44 4.15 15.75 -4.06
CA VAL A 44 5.55 15.39 -3.80
C VAL A 44 5.58 14.13 -2.93
N ILE A 45 6.27 13.09 -3.40
CA ILE A 45 6.41 11.81 -2.71
C ILE A 45 7.88 11.57 -2.41
N CYS A 46 8.18 11.26 -1.14
CA CYS A 46 9.51 10.88 -0.70
C CYS A 46 9.50 9.42 -0.24
N PHE A 47 10.44 8.63 -0.75
CA PHE A 47 10.60 7.23 -0.36
C PHE A 47 11.71 7.08 0.67
N SER A 48 11.51 6.17 1.63
CA SER A 48 12.54 5.73 2.57
C SER A 48 12.73 4.22 2.43
N PHE A 49 13.99 3.78 2.49
CA PHE A 49 14.31 2.36 2.43
C PHE A 49 13.95 1.67 3.75
N THR A 50 13.43 0.44 3.63
CA THR A 50 13.14 -0.42 4.77
C THR A 50 13.50 -1.86 4.43
N GLY A 51 13.84 -2.63 5.47
CA GLY A 51 14.02 -4.08 5.35
C GLY A 51 12.69 -4.83 5.34
N ILE A 52 12.75 -6.09 4.88
CA ILE A 52 11.60 -7.00 4.79
C ILE A 52 10.96 -7.23 6.16
N ALA A 53 11.75 -7.39 7.23
CA ALA A 53 11.24 -7.62 8.57
C ALA A 53 10.35 -6.46 9.07
N ASN A 54 10.79 -5.22 8.85
CA ASN A 54 10.01 -4.04 9.21
C ASN A 54 8.78 -3.88 8.30
N ALA A 55 8.91 -4.17 6.99
CA ALA A 55 7.77 -4.17 6.07
C ALA A 55 6.68 -5.17 6.50
N HIS A 56 7.07 -6.38 6.93
CA HIS A 56 6.15 -7.38 7.46
C HIS A 56 5.52 -6.94 8.78
N ALA A 57 6.30 -6.37 9.71
CA ALA A 57 5.78 -5.86 10.97
C ALA A 57 4.70 -4.78 10.74
N LEU A 58 4.95 -3.84 9.83
CA LEU A 58 4.00 -2.80 9.44
C LEU A 58 2.73 -3.38 8.81
N PHE A 59 2.88 -4.41 7.97
CA PHE A 59 1.73 -5.10 7.37
C PHE A 59 0.86 -5.80 8.43
N MET A 60 1.48 -6.54 9.36
CA MET A 60 0.76 -7.20 10.45
C MET A 60 0.06 -6.18 11.36
N GLN A 61 0.72 -5.08 11.68
CA GLN A 61 0.12 -3.99 12.47
C GLN A 61 -1.13 -3.41 11.78
N GLN A 62 -1.07 -3.17 10.46
CA GLN A 62 -2.21 -2.72 9.69
C GLN A 62 -3.36 -3.73 9.72
N GLN A 63 -3.06 -5.02 9.53
CA GLN A 63 -4.07 -6.09 9.54
C GLN A 63 -4.76 -6.19 10.90
N SER A 64 -4.01 -6.12 12.01
CA SER A 64 -4.59 -6.12 13.36
C SER A 64 -5.50 -4.91 13.58
N ARG A 65 -5.11 -3.72 13.11
CA ARG A 65 -5.94 -2.52 13.21
C ARG A 65 -7.25 -2.66 12.44
N LEU A 66 -7.19 -3.17 11.21
CA LEU A 66 -8.40 -3.40 10.39
C LEU A 66 -9.33 -4.42 11.03
N HIS A 67 -8.78 -5.50 11.60
CA HIS A 67 -9.57 -6.49 12.33
C HIS A 67 -10.31 -5.86 13.52
N VAL A 68 -9.63 -5.06 14.34
CA VAL A 68 -10.26 -4.35 15.47
C VAL A 68 -11.38 -3.43 15.00
N LEU A 69 -11.13 -2.66 13.94
CA LEU A 69 -12.14 -1.77 13.36
C LEU A 69 -13.38 -2.54 12.87
N GLN A 70 -13.17 -3.67 12.19
CA GLN A 70 -14.24 -4.53 11.72
C GLN A 70 -15.11 -5.05 12.87
N GLU A 71 -14.49 -5.56 13.93
CA GLU A 71 -15.21 -6.06 15.11
C GLU A 71 -16.03 -4.94 15.78
N GLN A 72 -15.44 -3.75 15.93
CA GLN A 72 -16.13 -2.59 16.50
C GLN A 72 -17.32 -2.15 15.65
N CYS A 73 -17.15 -2.06 14.33
CA CYS A 73 -18.25 -1.75 13.41
C CYS A 73 -19.36 -2.79 13.50
N MET A 74 -19.03 -4.08 13.59
CA MET A 74 -20.02 -5.14 13.73
C MET A 74 -20.82 -5.04 15.04
N ILE A 75 -20.16 -4.73 16.15
CA ILE A 75 -20.83 -4.51 17.44
C ILE A 75 -21.81 -3.34 17.35
N GLN A 76 -21.38 -2.22 16.79
CA GLN A 76 -22.22 -1.03 16.63
C GLN A 76 -23.43 -1.29 15.71
N LEU A 77 -23.21 -1.99 14.60
CA LEU A 77 -24.31 -2.39 13.70
C LEU A 77 -25.33 -3.27 14.41
N LYS A 78 -24.88 -4.28 15.18
CA LYS A 78 -25.79 -5.13 15.97
C LYS A 78 -26.61 -4.33 16.98
N HIS A 79 -26.00 -3.36 17.65
CA HIS A 79 -26.70 -2.48 18.59
C HIS A 79 -27.72 -1.55 17.91
N PHE A 80 -27.50 -1.18 16.65
CA PHE A 80 -28.42 -0.31 15.91
C PHE A 80 -29.65 -1.07 15.38
N PHE A 81 -29.50 -2.35 15.03
CA PHE A 81 -30.56 -3.17 14.43
C PHE A 81 -31.29 -4.10 15.42
N LEU A 82 -30.84 -4.21 16.67
CA LEU A 82 -31.47 -4.98 17.75
C LEU A 82 -31.87 -4.04 18.89
#